data_AF-A0A8X7YYT8-F1
#
_entry.id   AF-A0A8X7YYT8-F1
#
_cell.length_a   1.000
_cell.length_b   1.000
_cell.length_c   1.000
_cell.angle_alpha   90.00
_cell.angle_beta   90.00
_cell.angle_gamma   90.00
#
_symmetry.space_group_name_H-M   'P 1'
#
loop_
_entity.id
_entity.type
_entity.pdbx_description
1 polymer ?
#
loop_
_entity_poly.entity_id
_entity_poly.type
_entity_poly.pdbx_seq_one_letter_code
_entity_poly.pdbx_strand_id
1 'polypeptide(L)'
;MGERKMSSGSRLVKEGEGEGEDIWAKATKAADDLYILRDTYFPPNPLDKISKLQSQSDLSLNLLDSIPLEYRKSPVQRATYEYLKGKLLDVVPEYNKEAEDHLSKAVKLNPSLADAWLCLGNCIWKKGDLPSAKNCFNLALSKGANKKILCSENQAQIVEESIQHAKDAITLDVKDGNSWYNLGNACLTSFFVTGAWDHSKLLQSLKAYQNAVNHYLENYERALSGFEAAALKDPSLNATEEVQKMINLLDKLENLLRGQARTKRLASLASSLAAVNCKLPDSFVFFLDVNSSYIRASVDQLSEGLNRAVAIVGKVLFFVKQENATPLYYLVCDSNQICFVLSVYGMRNDAIKEGDQLTLLEPYYHYVDFSWKGKHYNFKSVRVDFTEQVLVNGKVLSSHHAVRSSIYAQHKP
;
A
#
# COMPACT_ATOMS: atom_id res chain seq x y z
N MET A 1 -56.39 -65.84 27.59
CA MET A 1 -56.84 -64.62 26.86
C MET A 1 -56.86 -63.49 27.87
N GLY A 2 -55.99 -62.49 27.88
CA GLY A 2 -54.86 -62.13 27.04
C GLY A 2 -54.22 -60.91 27.71
N GLU A 3 -52.90 -60.95 27.86
CA GLU A 3 -52.09 -59.85 28.37
C GLU A 3 -52.25 -58.59 27.51
N ARG A 4 -52.21 -57.39 28.13
CA ARG A 4 -51.82 -56.17 27.41
C ARG A 4 -50.70 -55.46 28.14
N LYS A 5 -49.57 -55.43 27.43
CA LYS A 5 -48.32 -54.73 27.70
C LYS A 5 -48.46 -53.21 27.62
N MET A 6 -47.49 -52.58 28.29
CA MET A 6 -47.10 -51.18 28.36
C MET A 6 -47.20 -50.34 27.08
N SER A 7 -47.38 -49.03 27.26
CA SER A 7 -46.74 -47.99 26.43
C SER A 7 -46.34 -46.81 27.33
N SER A 8 -45.12 -46.88 27.86
CA SER A 8 -44.35 -45.75 28.37
C SER A 8 -43.36 -45.35 27.29
N GLY A 9 -43.65 -44.28 26.54
CA GLY A 9 -42.76 -43.81 25.49
C GLY A 9 -42.95 -42.33 25.24
N SER A 10 -42.05 -41.51 25.81
CA SER A 10 -41.62 -40.19 25.29
C SER A 10 -40.88 -39.39 26.37
N ARG A 11 -39.61 -39.73 26.67
CA ARG A 11 -38.76 -38.84 27.49
C ARG A 11 -37.24 -39.01 27.34
N LEU A 12 -36.73 -39.43 26.18
CA LEU A 12 -35.29 -39.65 25.98
C LEU A 12 -34.75 -39.15 24.62
N VAL A 13 -35.08 -37.92 24.20
CA VAL A 13 -34.47 -37.32 22.98
C VAL A 13 -33.95 -35.89 23.17
N LYS A 14 -34.15 -35.22 24.33
CA LYS A 14 -33.78 -33.79 24.46
C LYS A 14 -32.44 -33.48 25.13
N GLU A 15 -31.74 -34.45 25.73
CA GLU A 15 -30.50 -34.15 26.47
C GLU A 15 -29.24 -34.14 25.60
N GLY A 16 -29.23 -34.80 24.43
CA GLY A 16 -28.04 -34.85 23.55
C GLY A 16 -27.89 -33.69 22.55
N GLU A 17 -28.98 -33.01 22.17
CA GLU A 17 -28.89 -31.90 21.21
C GLU A 17 -28.22 -30.65 21.81
N GLY A 18 -28.44 -30.39 23.11
CA GLY A 18 -27.88 -29.22 23.80
C GLY A 18 -26.38 -29.30 24.10
N GLU A 19 -25.84 -30.50 24.38
CA GLU A 19 -24.40 -30.67 24.59
C GLU A 19 -23.61 -30.57 23.28
N GLY A 20 -24.16 -31.08 22.17
CA GLY A 20 -23.54 -30.98 20.85
C GLY A 20 -23.43 -29.55 20.33
N GLU A 21 -24.49 -28.75 20.49
CA GLU A 21 -24.49 -27.33 20.11
C GLU A 21 -23.48 -26.51 20.91
N ASP A 22 -23.30 -26.81 22.20
CA ASP A 22 -22.31 -26.15 23.06
C ASP A 22 -20.86 -26.45 22.63
N ILE A 23 -20.55 -27.69 22.21
CA ILE A 23 -19.20 -28.05 21.74
C ILE A 23 -18.88 -27.35 20.40
N TRP A 24 -19.84 -27.28 19.48
CA TRP A 24 -19.67 -26.55 18.21
C TRP A 24 -19.42 -25.07 18.46
N ALA A 25 -20.21 -24.44 19.33
CA ALA A 25 -20.04 -23.03 19.69
C ALA A 25 -18.65 -22.75 20.28
N LYS A 26 -18.15 -23.64 21.15
CA LYS A 26 -16.80 -23.54 21.72
C LYS A 26 -15.70 -23.64 20.66
N ALA A 27 -15.82 -24.58 19.73
CA ALA A 27 -14.83 -24.75 18.64
C ALA A 27 -14.82 -23.56 17.68
N THR A 28 -16.00 -23.05 17.30
CA THR A 28 -16.11 -21.85 16.47
C THR A 28 -15.52 -20.64 17.18
N LYS A 29 -15.85 -20.45 18.46
CA LYS A 29 -15.29 -19.35 19.26
C LYS A 29 -13.77 -19.43 19.36
N ALA A 30 -13.20 -20.62 19.58
CA ALA A 30 -11.75 -20.79 19.62
C ALA A 30 -11.08 -20.43 18.28
N ALA A 31 -11.72 -20.77 17.15
CA ALA A 31 -11.24 -20.37 15.83
C ALA A 31 -11.31 -18.85 15.60
N ASP A 32 -12.33 -18.18 16.12
CA ASP A 32 -12.47 -16.73 16.03
C ASP A 32 -11.48 -16.01 16.96
N ASP A 33 -11.33 -16.48 18.21
CA ASP A 33 -10.36 -15.98 19.18
C ASP A 33 -8.91 -16.13 18.64
N LEU A 34 -8.62 -17.22 17.90
CA LEU A 34 -7.33 -17.41 17.23
C LEU A 34 -7.06 -16.34 16.16
N TYR A 35 -8.08 -15.97 15.38
CA TYR A 35 -7.94 -14.93 14.36
C TYR A 35 -7.88 -13.53 14.98
N ILE A 36 -8.61 -13.30 16.08
CA ILE A 36 -8.45 -12.08 16.88
C ILE A 36 -7.01 -11.99 17.40
N LEU A 37 -6.45 -13.07 17.93
CA LEU A 37 -5.06 -13.11 18.38
C LEU A 37 -4.09 -12.80 17.23
N ARG A 38 -4.29 -13.43 16.06
CA ARG A 38 -3.48 -13.15 14.85
C ARG A 38 -3.51 -11.66 14.48
N ASP A 39 -4.66 -11.02 14.60
CA ASP A 39 -4.90 -9.66 14.14
C ASP A 39 -4.58 -8.59 15.20
N THR A 40 -4.40 -8.97 16.47
CA THR A 40 -4.17 -8.03 17.59
C THR A 40 -2.85 -8.23 18.32
N TYR A 41 -2.19 -9.38 18.17
CA TYR A 41 -0.92 -9.67 18.82
C TYR A 41 0.27 -9.40 17.90
N PHE A 42 1.11 -8.45 18.31
CA PHE A 42 2.30 -8.00 17.57
C PHE A 42 3.52 -7.94 18.49
N PRO A 43 4.17 -9.09 18.77
CA PRO A 43 5.39 -9.11 19.58
C PRO A 43 6.59 -8.56 18.80
N PRO A 44 7.66 -8.11 19.50
CA PRO A 44 8.87 -7.62 18.83
C PRO A 44 9.56 -8.64 17.93
N ASN A 45 9.49 -9.93 18.27
CA ASN A 45 10.03 -11.01 17.46
C ASN A 45 8.91 -11.68 16.66
N PRO A 46 8.94 -11.66 15.31
CA PRO A 46 7.95 -12.35 14.47
C PRO A 46 7.79 -13.84 14.80
N LEU A 47 8.88 -14.51 15.19
CA LEU A 47 8.86 -15.94 15.51
C LEU A 47 8.00 -16.23 16.74
N ASP A 48 7.96 -15.33 17.73
CA ASP A 48 7.14 -15.49 18.92
C ASP A 48 5.63 -15.44 18.56
N LYS A 49 5.27 -14.62 17.56
CA LYS A 49 3.90 -14.57 17.03
C LYS A 49 3.55 -15.90 16.39
N ILE A 50 4.42 -16.42 15.52
CA ILE A 50 4.20 -17.68 14.81
C ILE A 50 4.07 -18.83 15.81
N SER A 51 4.99 -18.97 16.77
CA SER A 51 4.93 -20.03 17.79
C SER A 51 3.68 -19.94 18.66
N LYS A 52 3.24 -18.72 19.02
CA LYS A 52 2.01 -18.53 19.79
C LYS A 52 0.77 -18.93 18.97
N LEU A 53 0.70 -18.54 17.70
CA LEU A 53 -0.40 -18.89 16.80
C LEU A 53 -0.47 -20.40 16.55
N GLN A 54 0.67 -21.05 16.33
CA GLN A 54 0.74 -22.51 16.17
C GLN A 54 0.24 -23.22 17.43
N SER A 55 0.74 -22.84 18.61
CA SER A 55 0.29 -23.43 19.87
C SER A 55 -1.21 -23.27 20.12
N GLN A 56 -1.78 -22.10 19.83
CA GLN A 56 -3.23 -21.87 19.99
C GLN A 56 -4.06 -22.57 18.90
N SER A 57 -3.51 -22.68 17.68
CA SER A 57 -4.10 -23.48 16.60
C SER A 57 -4.20 -24.95 17.02
N ASP A 58 -3.13 -25.54 17.57
CA ASP A 58 -3.11 -26.93 18.01
C ASP A 58 -4.17 -27.20 19.10
N LEU A 59 -4.31 -26.28 20.06
CA LEU A 59 -5.36 -26.37 21.09
C LEU A 59 -6.77 -26.30 20.49
N SER A 60 -6.97 -25.39 19.53
CA SER A 60 -8.26 -25.20 18.84
C SER A 60 -8.60 -26.39 17.95
N LEU A 61 -7.59 -27.00 17.31
CA LEU A 61 -7.72 -28.22 16.52
C LEU A 61 -8.11 -29.41 17.40
N ASN A 62 -7.48 -29.56 18.56
CA ASN A 62 -7.86 -30.60 19.53
C ASN A 62 -9.31 -30.45 20.00
N LEU A 63 -9.75 -29.21 20.25
CA LEU A 63 -11.14 -28.93 20.61
C LEU A 63 -12.10 -29.27 19.48
N LEU A 64 -11.77 -28.90 18.24
CA LEU A 64 -12.57 -29.23 17.06
C LEU A 64 -12.63 -30.75 16.82
N ASP A 65 -11.50 -31.44 16.97
CA ASP A 65 -11.38 -32.88 16.78
C ASP A 65 -12.15 -33.67 17.85
N SER A 66 -12.39 -33.09 19.03
CA SER A 66 -13.22 -33.68 20.08
C SER A 66 -14.70 -33.84 19.71
N ILE A 67 -15.19 -33.11 18.69
CA ILE A 67 -16.59 -33.21 18.25
C ILE A 67 -16.88 -34.63 17.74
N PRO A 68 -17.78 -35.40 18.37
CA PRO A 68 -18.04 -36.77 17.93
C PRO A 68 -18.55 -36.84 16.48
N LEU A 69 -18.24 -37.95 15.78
CA LEU A 69 -18.73 -38.21 14.41
C LEU A 69 -20.26 -38.16 14.32
N GLU A 70 -20.95 -38.39 15.43
CA GLU A 70 -22.40 -38.36 15.51
C GLU A 70 -23.00 -36.98 15.21
N TYR A 71 -22.26 -35.92 15.55
CA TYR A 71 -22.61 -34.53 15.26
C TYR A 71 -22.07 -34.04 13.91
N ARG A 72 -21.43 -34.93 13.12
CA ARG A 72 -20.88 -34.68 11.78
C ARG A 72 -21.60 -35.52 10.72
N LYS A 73 -22.90 -35.77 10.89
CA LYS A 73 -23.67 -36.65 9.98
C LYS A 73 -24.14 -35.92 8.73
N SER A 74 -24.60 -34.68 8.86
CA SER A 74 -25.11 -33.92 7.71
C SER A 74 -23.97 -33.35 6.84
N PRO A 75 -24.17 -33.19 5.52
CA PRO A 75 -23.21 -32.52 4.65
C PRO A 75 -22.83 -31.11 5.13
N VAL A 76 -23.79 -30.38 5.72
CA VAL A 76 -23.59 -29.02 6.26
C VAL A 76 -22.67 -29.04 7.48
N GLN A 77 -22.90 -29.96 8.43
CA GLN A 77 -22.02 -30.12 9.60
C GLN A 77 -20.62 -30.57 9.18
N ARG A 78 -20.51 -31.51 8.23
CA ARG A 78 -19.20 -31.92 7.68
C ARG A 78 -18.48 -30.76 7.00
N ALA A 79 -19.19 -29.98 6.17
CA ALA A 79 -18.61 -28.81 5.54
C ALA A 79 -18.11 -27.79 6.57
N THR A 80 -18.88 -27.55 7.64
CA THR A 80 -18.50 -26.63 8.72
C THR A 80 -17.28 -27.12 9.48
N TYR A 81 -17.19 -28.42 9.77
CA TYR A 81 -16.01 -29.02 10.39
C TYR A 81 -14.76 -28.86 9.51
N GLU A 82 -14.85 -29.22 8.23
CA GLU A 82 -13.75 -29.11 7.27
C GLU A 82 -13.32 -27.64 7.07
N TYR A 83 -14.28 -26.72 7.05
CA TYR A 83 -14.03 -25.28 7.01
C TYR A 83 -13.24 -24.79 8.23
N LEU A 84 -13.73 -25.10 9.44
CA LEU A 84 -13.06 -24.67 10.67
C LEU A 84 -11.66 -25.28 10.78
N LYS A 85 -11.49 -26.55 10.42
CA LYS A 85 -10.19 -27.22 10.42
C LYS A 85 -9.21 -26.54 9.48
N GLY A 86 -9.65 -26.26 8.26
CA GLY A 86 -8.86 -25.51 7.28
C GLY A 86 -8.52 -24.08 7.75
N LYS A 87 -9.49 -23.37 8.34
CA LYS A 87 -9.29 -22.02 8.90
C LYS A 87 -8.23 -22.01 9.99
N LEU A 88 -8.25 -22.97 10.91
CA LEU A 88 -7.27 -23.11 11.99
C LEU A 88 -5.86 -23.37 11.45
N LEU A 89 -5.74 -24.28 10.48
CA LEU A 89 -4.47 -24.63 9.83
C LEU A 89 -3.87 -23.49 8.99
N ASP A 90 -4.70 -22.54 8.51
CA ASP A 90 -4.31 -21.39 7.69
C ASP A 90 -3.98 -20.11 8.50
N VAL A 91 -3.79 -20.22 9.83
CA VAL A 91 -3.58 -19.03 10.68
C VAL A 91 -2.25 -18.31 10.42
N VAL A 92 -1.21 -19.04 10.02
CA VAL A 92 0.15 -18.50 9.79
C VAL A 92 0.32 -17.97 8.36
N PRO A 93 1.26 -17.03 8.11
CA PRO A 93 1.48 -16.47 6.77
C PRO A 93 1.93 -17.49 5.72
N GLU A 94 2.61 -18.56 6.15
CA GLU A 94 3.12 -19.61 5.27
C GLU A 94 2.00 -20.48 4.69
N TYR A 95 2.18 -20.91 3.45
CA TYR A 95 1.24 -21.81 2.80
C TYR A 95 1.22 -23.19 3.47
N ASN A 96 0.01 -23.69 3.73
CA ASN A 96 -0.22 -25.02 4.27
C ASN A 96 -1.10 -25.86 3.33
N LYS A 97 -0.53 -26.96 2.80
CA LYS A 97 -1.25 -27.86 1.89
C LYS A 97 -2.45 -28.54 2.55
N GLU A 98 -2.35 -28.88 3.83
CA GLU A 98 -3.45 -29.52 4.56
C GLU A 98 -4.64 -28.57 4.72
N ALA A 99 -4.37 -27.28 4.95
CA ALA A 99 -5.41 -26.25 5.00
C ALA A 99 -6.16 -26.15 3.65
N GLU A 100 -5.42 -26.11 2.53
CA GLU A 100 -6.01 -26.11 1.17
C GLU A 100 -6.93 -27.32 0.95
N ASP A 101 -6.49 -28.51 1.38
CA ASP A 101 -7.24 -29.76 1.18
C ASP A 101 -8.54 -29.80 2.00
N HIS A 102 -8.49 -29.34 3.25
CA HIS A 102 -9.67 -29.22 4.11
C HIS A 102 -10.66 -28.16 3.59
N LEU A 103 -10.17 -26.98 3.20
CA LEU A 103 -11.00 -25.91 2.64
C LEU A 103 -11.63 -26.32 1.30
N SER A 104 -10.87 -27.04 0.46
CA SER A 104 -11.37 -27.61 -0.79
C SER A 104 -12.49 -28.64 -0.57
N LYS A 105 -12.42 -29.44 0.49
CA LYS A 105 -13.51 -30.35 0.89
C LYS A 105 -14.72 -29.57 1.39
N ALA A 106 -14.51 -28.53 2.20
CA ALA A 106 -15.58 -27.70 2.73
C ALA A 106 -16.45 -27.09 1.62
N VAL A 107 -15.83 -26.49 0.60
CA VAL A 107 -16.56 -25.88 -0.52
C VAL A 107 -17.23 -26.90 -1.45
N LYS A 108 -16.71 -28.13 -1.53
CA LYS A 108 -17.37 -29.24 -2.26
C LYS A 108 -18.61 -29.76 -1.52
N LEU A 109 -18.54 -29.86 -0.19
CA LEU A 109 -19.64 -30.32 0.65
C LEU A 109 -20.74 -29.26 0.79
N ASN A 110 -20.35 -27.99 0.89
CA ASN A 110 -21.27 -26.86 0.91
C ASN A 110 -20.78 -25.71 0.01
N PRO A 111 -21.17 -25.70 -1.27
CA PRO A 111 -20.78 -24.64 -2.21
C PRO A 111 -21.34 -23.25 -1.88
N SER A 112 -22.30 -23.14 -0.95
CA SER A 112 -22.90 -21.87 -0.52
C SER A 112 -22.17 -21.19 0.64
N LEU A 113 -21.19 -21.86 1.25
CA LEU A 113 -20.42 -21.34 2.37
C LEU A 113 -19.39 -20.31 1.89
N ALA A 114 -19.78 -19.03 1.86
CA ALA A 114 -18.95 -17.93 1.37
C ALA A 114 -17.60 -17.83 2.11
N ASP A 115 -17.61 -17.99 3.44
CA ASP A 115 -16.40 -17.90 4.26
C ASP A 115 -15.37 -18.99 3.94
N ALA A 116 -15.82 -20.18 3.53
CA ALA A 116 -14.93 -21.25 3.12
C ALA A 116 -14.24 -20.95 1.78
N TRP A 117 -14.95 -20.33 0.84
CA TRP A 117 -14.35 -19.84 -0.41
C TRP A 117 -13.34 -18.71 -0.17
N LEU A 118 -13.62 -17.81 0.78
CA LEU A 118 -12.71 -16.75 1.18
C LEU A 118 -11.42 -17.31 1.79
N CYS A 119 -11.54 -18.22 2.76
CA CYS A 119 -10.39 -18.90 3.36
C CYS A 119 -9.59 -19.70 2.32
N LEU A 120 -10.26 -20.41 1.40
CA LEU A 120 -9.59 -21.14 0.32
C LEU A 120 -8.80 -20.19 -0.60
N GLY A 121 -9.40 -19.05 -0.96
CA GLY A 121 -8.74 -18.02 -1.76
C GLY A 121 -7.48 -17.46 -1.08
N ASN A 122 -7.54 -17.19 0.23
CA ASN A 122 -6.39 -16.74 1.01
C ASN A 122 -5.28 -17.80 1.06
N CYS A 123 -5.63 -19.07 1.27
CA CYS A 123 -4.67 -20.16 1.30
C CYS A 123 -3.96 -20.34 -0.06
N ILE A 124 -4.72 -20.29 -1.17
CA ILE A 124 -4.18 -20.37 -2.53
C ILE A 124 -3.36 -19.11 -2.88
N TRP A 125 -3.74 -17.95 -2.35
CA TRP A 125 -2.96 -16.73 -2.52
C TRP A 125 -1.57 -16.86 -1.89
N LYS A 126 -1.47 -17.46 -0.68
CA LYS A 126 -0.18 -17.76 -0.02
C LYS A 126 0.68 -18.73 -0.83
N LYS A 127 0.05 -19.64 -1.59
CA LYS A 127 0.74 -20.55 -2.53
C LYS A 127 1.32 -19.82 -3.75
N GLY A 128 0.82 -18.63 -4.07
CA GLY A 128 1.21 -17.84 -5.23
C GLY A 128 0.37 -18.08 -6.50
N ASP A 129 -0.66 -18.92 -6.45
CA ASP A 129 -1.57 -19.15 -7.59
C ASP A 129 -2.67 -18.08 -7.64
N LEU A 130 -2.29 -16.89 -8.11
CA LEU A 130 -3.18 -15.73 -8.17
C LEU A 130 -4.45 -15.95 -9.03
N PRO A 131 -4.38 -16.62 -10.21
CA PRO A 131 -5.58 -16.91 -11.00
C PRO A 131 -6.61 -17.76 -10.23
N SER A 132 -6.17 -18.82 -9.56
CA SER A 132 -7.05 -19.67 -8.77
C SER A 132 -7.59 -18.96 -7.53
N ALA A 133 -6.77 -18.15 -6.85
CA ALA A 133 -7.21 -17.34 -5.72
C ALA A 133 -8.31 -16.35 -6.12
N LYS A 134 -8.13 -15.65 -7.25
CA LYS A 134 -9.14 -14.72 -7.82
C LYS A 134 -10.46 -15.42 -8.07
N ASN A 135 -10.43 -16.63 -8.66
CA ASN A 135 -11.65 -17.42 -8.88
C ASN A 135 -12.36 -17.77 -7.57
N CYS A 136 -11.61 -18.15 -6.53
CA CYS A 136 -12.17 -18.43 -5.21
C CYS A 136 -12.82 -17.19 -4.58
N PHE A 137 -12.19 -16.03 -4.67
CA PHE A 137 -12.76 -14.77 -4.18
C PHE A 137 -14.03 -14.37 -4.93
N ASN A 138 -14.04 -14.49 -6.27
CA ASN A 138 -15.24 -14.25 -7.06
C ASN A 138 -16.38 -15.18 -6.66
N LEU A 139 -16.07 -16.46 -6.41
CA LEU A 139 -17.05 -17.42 -5.92
C LEU A 139 -17.55 -17.05 -4.53
N ALA A 140 -16.68 -16.68 -3.58
CA ALA A 140 -17.08 -16.21 -2.25
C ALA A 140 -18.06 -15.04 -2.33
N LEU A 141 -17.73 -14.04 -3.16
CA LEU A 141 -18.57 -12.86 -3.41
C LEU A 141 -19.92 -13.24 -4.03
N SER A 142 -19.94 -14.18 -4.97
CA SER A 142 -21.18 -14.66 -5.62
C SER A 142 -22.14 -15.38 -4.66
N LYS A 143 -21.64 -15.89 -3.53
CA LYS A 143 -22.41 -16.64 -2.53
C LYS A 143 -22.81 -15.80 -1.31
N GLY A 144 -22.11 -14.71 -1.03
CA GLY A 144 -22.51 -13.73 -0.03
C GLY A 144 -23.81 -13.00 -0.37
N ALA A 145 -24.40 -12.28 0.59
CA ALA A 145 -25.69 -11.61 0.45
C ALA A 145 -25.79 -10.56 -0.69
N ASN A 146 -24.67 -10.20 -1.33
CA ASN A 146 -24.60 -9.21 -2.41
C ASN A 146 -24.61 -9.86 -3.81
N LYS A 147 -25.67 -10.61 -4.09
CA LYS A 147 -25.92 -11.40 -5.32
C LYS A 147 -25.98 -10.59 -6.65
N LYS A 148 -25.75 -9.28 -6.67
CA LYS A 148 -26.09 -8.42 -7.83
C LYS A 148 -24.92 -7.77 -8.57
N ILE A 149 -23.67 -7.95 -8.14
CA ILE A 149 -22.59 -7.04 -8.59
C ILE A 149 -21.65 -7.62 -9.67
N LEU A 150 -21.44 -8.93 -9.79
CA LEU A 150 -20.30 -9.45 -10.58
C LEU A 150 -20.68 -10.22 -11.85
N CYS A 151 -21.04 -9.54 -12.93
CA CYS A 151 -20.97 -10.14 -14.27
C CYS A 151 -20.55 -9.11 -15.31
N SER A 152 -19.24 -8.94 -15.50
CA SER A 152 -18.69 -8.28 -16.68
C SER A 152 -17.18 -8.49 -16.83
N GLU A 153 -16.79 -8.96 -18.00
CA GLU A 153 -15.43 -9.32 -18.40
C GLU A 153 -14.57 -8.10 -18.80
N ASN A 154 -14.62 -7.01 -18.05
CA ASN A 154 -13.84 -5.80 -18.36
C ASN A 154 -12.91 -5.43 -17.21
N GLN A 155 -11.59 -5.42 -17.46
CA GLN A 155 -10.57 -5.11 -16.46
C GLN A 155 -10.81 -3.74 -15.77
N ALA A 156 -11.35 -2.76 -16.51
CA ALA A 156 -11.74 -1.46 -15.97
C ALA A 156 -12.98 -1.53 -15.06
N GLN A 157 -13.93 -2.41 -15.37
CA GLN A 157 -15.17 -2.58 -14.61
C GLN A 157 -14.91 -3.34 -13.30
N ILE A 158 -14.04 -4.35 -13.33
CA ILE A 158 -13.55 -5.06 -12.13
C ILE A 158 -12.89 -4.09 -11.14
N VAL A 159 -12.16 -3.10 -11.66
CA VAL A 159 -11.47 -2.13 -10.81
C VAL A 159 -12.41 -1.05 -10.26
N GLU A 160 -13.43 -0.63 -11.02
CA GLU A 160 -14.54 0.20 -10.53
C GLU A 160 -15.33 -0.51 -9.41
N GLU A 161 -15.64 -1.79 -9.59
CA GLU A 161 -16.30 -2.62 -8.57
C GLU A 161 -15.44 -2.76 -7.30
N SER A 162 -14.13 -2.95 -7.45
CA SER A 162 -13.18 -2.99 -6.34
C SER A 162 -13.17 -1.68 -5.54
N ILE A 163 -13.23 -0.53 -6.22
CA ILE A 163 -13.37 0.79 -5.55
C ILE A 163 -14.69 0.86 -4.79
N GLN A 164 -15.79 0.42 -5.39
CA GLN A 164 -17.10 0.46 -4.73
C GLN A 164 -17.13 -0.41 -3.48
N HIS A 165 -16.58 -1.63 -3.54
CA HIS A 165 -16.49 -2.52 -2.39
C HIS A 165 -15.61 -1.96 -1.28
N ALA A 166 -14.48 -1.33 -1.62
CA ALA A 166 -13.64 -0.67 -0.64
C ALA A 166 -14.36 0.52 0.03
N LYS A 167 -15.20 1.27 -0.71
CA LYS A 167 -16.05 2.32 -0.15
C LYS A 167 -17.13 1.74 0.78
N ASP A 168 -17.79 0.66 0.39
CA ASP A 168 -18.82 0.02 1.20
C ASP A 168 -18.21 -0.51 2.52
N ALA A 169 -17.00 -1.09 2.49
CA ALA A 169 -16.27 -1.51 3.68
C ALA A 169 -15.98 -0.34 4.64
N ILE A 170 -15.59 0.83 4.11
CA ILE A 170 -15.40 2.05 4.91
C ILE A 170 -16.73 2.54 5.51
N THR A 171 -17.86 2.39 4.80
CA THR A 171 -19.17 2.78 5.37
C THR A 171 -19.60 1.89 6.53
N LEU A 172 -19.10 0.64 6.59
CA LEU A 172 -19.34 -0.28 7.70
C LEU A 172 -18.46 0.04 8.92
N ASP A 173 -17.18 0.35 8.69
CA ASP A 173 -16.29 0.86 9.74
C ASP A 173 -15.33 1.92 9.18
N VAL A 174 -15.62 3.18 9.49
CA VAL A 174 -14.84 4.34 9.01
C VAL A 174 -13.44 4.37 9.65
N LYS A 175 -13.20 3.65 10.75
CA LYS A 175 -11.92 3.61 11.46
C LYS A 175 -11.00 2.47 11.02
N ASP A 176 -11.46 1.56 10.15
CA ASP A 176 -10.63 0.47 9.66
C ASP A 176 -9.58 0.97 8.65
N GLY A 177 -8.33 1.04 9.10
CA GLY A 177 -7.20 1.46 8.27
C GLY A 177 -6.93 0.53 7.08
N ASN A 178 -7.30 -0.76 7.17
CA ASN A 178 -7.13 -1.71 6.08
C ASN A 178 -8.12 -1.43 4.94
N SER A 179 -9.36 -1.05 5.26
CA SER A 179 -10.36 -0.61 4.29
C SER A 179 -9.91 0.66 3.53
N TRP A 180 -9.29 1.63 4.22
CA TRP A 180 -8.70 2.80 3.58
C TRP A 180 -7.49 2.45 2.69
N TYR A 181 -6.62 1.55 3.13
CA TYR A 181 -5.50 1.04 2.34
C TYR A 181 -5.96 0.33 1.06
N ASN A 182 -7.00 -0.52 1.18
CA ASN A 182 -7.59 -1.24 0.05
C ASN A 182 -8.27 -0.28 -0.95
N LEU A 183 -8.93 0.78 -0.46
CA LEU A 183 -9.45 1.85 -1.32
C LEU A 183 -8.31 2.56 -2.08
N GLY A 184 -7.19 2.85 -1.40
CA GLY A 184 -5.99 3.43 -2.02
C GLY A 184 -5.47 2.58 -3.18
N ASN A 185 -5.32 1.27 -2.94
CA ASN A 185 -4.88 0.29 -3.94
C ASN A 185 -5.86 0.16 -5.12
N ALA A 186 -7.16 0.13 -4.84
CA ALA A 186 -8.20 0.04 -5.88
C ALA A 186 -8.23 1.30 -6.76
N CYS A 187 -8.18 2.49 -6.15
CA CYS A 187 -8.12 3.76 -6.88
C CYS A 187 -6.81 3.91 -7.68
N LEU A 188 -5.68 3.45 -7.15
CA LEU A 188 -4.39 3.47 -7.85
C LEU A 188 -4.41 2.54 -9.07
N THR A 189 -4.93 1.33 -8.88
CA THR A 189 -5.10 0.35 -9.95
C THR A 189 -6.04 0.92 -11.03
N SER A 190 -7.09 1.63 -10.64
CA SER A 190 -8.04 2.26 -11.58
C SER A 190 -7.38 3.34 -12.41
N PHE A 191 -6.55 4.17 -11.78
CA PHE A 191 -5.76 5.19 -12.48
C PHE A 191 -4.90 4.54 -13.58
N PHE A 192 -4.16 3.49 -13.27
CA PHE A 192 -3.29 2.84 -14.26
C PHE A 192 -4.07 2.06 -15.33
N VAL A 193 -5.14 1.34 -14.96
CA VAL A 193 -5.96 0.55 -15.89
C VAL A 193 -6.77 1.44 -16.83
N THR A 194 -7.19 2.63 -16.39
CA THR A 194 -7.91 3.58 -17.26
C THR A 194 -7.00 4.37 -18.18
N GLY A 195 -5.67 4.23 -18.08
CA GLY A 195 -4.71 4.89 -18.97
C GLY A 195 -4.01 6.11 -18.35
N ALA A 196 -4.11 6.30 -17.04
CA ALA A 196 -3.37 7.30 -16.25
C ALA A 196 -3.68 8.79 -16.56
N TRP A 197 -4.90 9.10 -17.01
CA TRP A 197 -5.35 10.49 -17.29
C TRP A 197 -6.40 11.00 -16.30
N ASP A 198 -7.10 10.12 -15.57
CA ASP A 198 -8.09 10.52 -14.55
C ASP A 198 -7.42 10.88 -13.22
N HIS A 199 -7.01 12.15 -13.12
CA HIS A 199 -6.35 12.72 -11.94
C HIS A 199 -7.25 12.71 -10.69
N SER A 200 -8.58 12.59 -10.83
CA SER A 200 -9.51 12.46 -9.71
C SER A 200 -9.33 11.13 -8.98
N LYS A 201 -9.11 10.04 -9.73
CA LYS A 201 -8.85 8.70 -9.17
C LYS A 201 -7.49 8.61 -8.50
N LEU A 202 -6.48 9.27 -9.06
CA LEU A 202 -5.18 9.43 -8.41
C LEU A 202 -5.32 10.23 -7.10
N LEU A 203 -6.07 11.34 -7.10
CA LEU A 203 -6.32 12.11 -5.87
C LEU A 203 -7.09 11.30 -4.81
N GLN A 204 -8.07 10.49 -5.22
CA GLN A 204 -8.81 9.60 -4.31
C GLN A 204 -7.91 8.51 -3.73
N SER A 205 -7.05 7.93 -4.56
CA SER A 205 -6.00 7.00 -4.15
C SER A 205 -5.07 7.64 -3.13
N LEU A 206 -4.53 8.83 -3.43
CA LEU A 206 -3.66 9.59 -2.55
C LEU A 206 -4.34 10.04 -1.26
N LYS A 207 -5.64 10.34 -1.27
CA LYS A 207 -6.41 10.69 -0.07
C LYS A 207 -6.70 9.47 0.81
N ALA A 208 -7.02 8.33 0.19
CA ALA A 208 -7.19 7.06 0.88
C ALA A 208 -5.86 6.55 1.45
N TYR A 209 -4.76 6.74 0.71
CA TYR A 209 -3.41 6.53 1.21
C TYR A 209 -2.96 7.62 2.18
N GLN A 210 -3.42 8.87 2.16
CA GLN A 210 -3.07 9.86 3.19
C GLN A 210 -3.60 9.46 4.56
N ASN A 211 -4.73 8.77 4.58
CA ASN A 211 -5.22 8.09 5.78
C ASN A 211 -4.34 6.87 6.17
N ALA A 212 -3.40 6.44 5.33
CA ALA A 212 -2.55 5.24 5.51
C ALA A 212 -1.00 5.45 5.50
N VAL A 213 -0.43 6.39 4.72
CA VAL A 213 1.00 6.48 4.35
C VAL A 213 1.37 7.91 3.89
N ASN A 214 1.96 8.72 4.78
CA ASN A 214 2.39 10.11 4.50
C ASN A 214 3.80 10.23 3.85
N HIS A 215 4.47 9.12 3.51
CA HIS A 215 5.86 9.08 3.04
C HIS A 215 6.11 9.70 1.65
N TYR A 216 5.17 9.53 0.71
CA TYR A 216 5.37 9.89 -0.72
C TYR A 216 5.07 11.36 -1.07
N LEU A 217 4.60 12.14 -0.10
CA LEU A 217 4.15 13.52 -0.32
C LEU A 217 5.12 14.57 0.22
N GLU A 218 6.37 14.19 0.52
CA GLU A 218 7.38 15.06 1.16
C GLU A 218 6.92 15.66 2.51
N ASN A 219 5.84 15.11 3.09
CA ASN A 219 5.38 15.50 4.41
C ASN A 219 6.16 14.70 5.48
N TYR A 220 7.43 15.07 5.65
CA TYR A 220 8.39 14.34 6.46
C TYR A 220 7.94 14.22 7.93
N GLU A 221 7.34 15.27 8.51
CA GLU A 221 6.83 15.25 9.88
C GLU A 221 5.76 14.16 10.08
N ARG A 222 4.76 14.12 9.19
CA ARG A 222 3.69 13.13 9.26
C ARG A 222 4.18 11.74 8.89
N ALA A 223 5.16 11.62 8.00
CA ALA A 223 5.79 10.34 7.66
C ALA A 223 6.54 9.77 8.88
N LEU A 224 7.39 10.57 9.53
CA LEU A 224 8.11 10.18 10.74
C LEU A 224 7.15 9.78 11.88
N SER A 225 6.13 10.61 12.12
CA SER A 225 5.09 10.32 13.12
C SER A 225 4.32 9.04 12.80
N GLY A 226 4.00 8.83 11.52
CA GLY A 226 3.30 7.65 11.04
C GLY A 226 4.11 6.37 11.22
N PHE A 227 5.40 6.40 10.89
CA PHE A 227 6.27 5.24 11.10
C PHE A 227 6.51 4.94 12.59
N GLU A 228 6.64 5.96 13.44
CA GLU A 228 6.72 5.72 14.89
C GLU A 228 5.42 5.12 15.44
N ALA A 229 4.27 5.64 15.02
CA ALA A 229 2.98 5.06 15.39
C ALA A 229 2.85 3.61 14.91
N ALA A 230 3.33 3.29 13.69
CA ALA A 230 3.38 1.93 13.17
C ALA A 230 4.31 1.04 14.00
N ALA A 231 5.52 1.50 14.32
CA ALA A 231 6.48 0.76 15.15
C ALA A 231 5.95 0.50 16.57
N LEU A 232 5.15 1.41 17.13
CA LEU A 232 4.49 1.21 18.42
C LEU A 232 3.35 0.17 18.35
N LYS A 233 2.68 0.05 17.20
CA LYS A 233 1.57 -0.89 17.00
C LYS A 233 2.06 -2.28 16.64
N ASP A 234 3.08 -2.35 15.79
CA ASP A 234 3.72 -3.58 15.38
C ASP A 234 5.23 -3.37 15.32
N PRO A 235 5.95 -3.72 16.40
CA PRO A 235 7.40 -3.55 16.45
C PRO A 235 8.16 -4.50 15.50
N SER A 236 7.47 -5.49 14.91
CA SER A 236 8.04 -6.39 13.92
C SER A 236 8.08 -5.81 12.50
N LEU A 237 7.31 -4.74 12.26
CA LEU A 237 7.51 -3.90 11.09
C LEU A 237 8.82 -3.15 11.31
N ASN A 238 9.77 -3.30 10.40
CA ASN A 238 11.05 -2.56 10.39
C ASN A 238 10.88 -1.03 10.22
N ALA A 239 9.74 -0.46 10.62
CA ALA A 239 9.39 0.96 10.58
C ALA A 239 10.40 1.84 11.33
N THR A 240 11.02 1.35 12.41
CA THR A 240 12.10 2.06 13.11
C THR A 240 13.33 2.28 12.22
N GLU A 241 13.65 1.30 11.37
CA GLU A 241 14.76 1.44 10.40
C GLU A 241 14.41 2.50 9.34
N GLU A 242 13.17 2.53 8.87
CA GLU A 242 12.68 3.54 7.93
C GLU A 242 12.71 4.96 8.53
N VAL A 243 12.33 5.12 9.81
CA VAL A 243 12.49 6.39 10.54
C VAL A 243 13.96 6.81 10.54
N GLN A 244 14.89 5.90 10.85
CA GLN A 244 16.31 6.22 10.90
C GLN A 244 16.88 6.58 9.53
N LYS A 245 16.48 5.87 8.47
CA LYS A 245 16.85 6.19 7.08
C LYS A 245 16.38 7.59 6.70
N MET A 246 15.14 7.96 7.06
CA MET A 246 14.59 9.28 6.79
C MET A 246 15.30 10.38 7.57
N ILE A 247 15.58 10.19 8.86
CA ILE A 247 16.35 11.16 9.66
C ILE A 247 17.75 11.34 9.04
N ASN A 248 18.42 10.25 8.67
CA ASN A 248 19.74 10.31 8.04
C ASN A 248 19.70 11.06 6.70
N LEU A 249 18.63 10.95 5.92
CA LEU A 249 18.42 11.74 4.70
C LEU A 249 18.31 13.23 5.04
N LEU A 250 17.40 13.60 5.93
CA LEU A 250 17.13 14.99 6.29
C LEU A 250 18.40 15.66 6.86
N ASP A 251 19.15 14.94 7.69
CA ASP A 251 20.43 15.39 8.23
C ASP A 251 21.47 15.63 7.13
N LYS A 252 21.54 14.75 6.13
CA LYS A 252 22.43 14.93 4.97
C LYS A 252 22.03 16.16 4.15
N LEU A 253 20.74 16.34 3.86
CA LEU A 253 20.23 17.49 3.11
C LEU A 253 20.54 18.81 3.83
N GLU A 254 20.25 18.88 5.13
CA GLU A 254 20.49 20.07 5.93
C GLU A 254 21.99 20.42 6.00
N ASN A 255 22.85 19.43 6.23
CA ASN A 255 24.30 19.64 6.28
C ASN A 255 24.86 20.15 4.95
N LEU A 256 24.38 19.61 3.82
CA LEU A 256 24.77 20.06 2.49
C LEU A 256 24.30 21.50 2.21
N LEU A 257 23.06 21.84 2.58
CA LEU A 257 22.52 23.19 2.46
C LEU A 257 23.30 24.21 3.28
N ARG A 258 23.58 23.91 4.56
CA ARG A 258 24.37 24.79 5.46
C ARG A 258 25.80 24.97 4.98
N GLY A 259 26.41 23.93 4.39
CA GLY A 259 27.77 23.98 3.87
C GLY A 259 27.94 24.90 2.66
N GLN A 260 26.91 25.03 1.80
CA GLN A 260 27.00 25.82 0.56
C GLN A 260 26.77 27.31 0.75
N ALA A 261 26.10 27.74 1.82
CA ALA A 261 25.89 29.16 2.12
C ALA A 261 27.20 29.98 2.31
N ARG A 262 28.37 29.33 2.33
CA ARG A 262 29.68 29.96 2.62
C ARG A 262 30.64 30.00 1.43
N THR A 263 30.26 29.53 0.25
CA THR A 263 31.21 29.30 -0.86
C THR A 263 31.17 30.39 -1.94
N LYS A 264 32.31 31.03 -2.21
CA LYS A 264 32.51 31.97 -3.35
C LYS A 264 32.17 31.38 -4.73
N ARG A 265 32.06 30.04 -4.81
CA ARG A 265 31.67 29.26 -5.99
C ARG A 265 30.21 29.51 -6.42
N LEU A 266 29.31 29.93 -5.53
CA LEU A 266 27.91 30.18 -5.89
C LEU A 266 27.75 31.41 -6.78
N ALA A 267 28.51 32.48 -6.54
CA ALA A 267 28.44 33.71 -7.31
C ALA A 267 28.86 33.52 -8.79
N SER A 268 29.87 32.69 -9.05
CA SER A 268 30.28 32.36 -10.43
C SER A 268 29.33 31.39 -11.14
N LEU A 269 28.61 30.55 -10.39
CA LEU A 269 27.57 29.69 -10.95
C LEU A 269 26.31 30.50 -11.27
N ALA A 270 25.88 31.39 -10.38
CA ALA A 270 24.73 32.26 -10.59
C ALA A 270 24.91 33.20 -11.80
N SER A 271 26.10 33.77 -11.99
CA SER A 271 26.38 34.61 -13.17
C SER A 271 26.28 33.84 -14.49
N SER A 272 26.65 32.55 -14.51
CA SER A 272 26.48 31.69 -15.69
C SER A 272 25.01 31.40 -16.04
N LEU A 273 24.10 31.48 -15.06
CA LEU A 273 22.67 31.24 -15.24
C LEU A 273 21.91 32.49 -15.74
N ALA A 274 22.41 33.69 -15.44
CA ALA A 274 21.78 34.95 -15.84
C ALA A 274 21.80 35.20 -17.36
N ALA A 275 22.74 34.57 -18.08
CA ALA A 275 22.93 34.75 -19.53
C ALA A 275 22.03 33.86 -20.41
N VAL A 276 21.26 32.94 -19.83
CA VAL A 276 20.52 31.93 -20.60
C VAL A 276 19.09 32.38 -20.90
N ASN A 277 18.76 32.42 -22.19
CA ASN A 277 17.43 32.75 -22.69
C ASN A 277 16.53 31.50 -22.62
N CYS A 278 15.41 31.57 -21.89
CA CYS A 278 14.46 30.46 -21.71
C CYS A 278 13.53 30.30 -22.92
N LYS A 279 14.07 30.22 -24.13
CA LYS A 279 13.28 29.78 -25.29
C LYS A 279 13.19 28.27 -25.26
N LEU A 280 11.96 27.75 -25.17
CA LEU A 280 11.70 26.32 -25.33
C LEU A 280 12.17 25.87 -26.72
N PRO A 281 12.71 24.66 -26.86
CA PRO A 281 12.97 24.07 -28.18
C PRO A 281 11.66 23.99 -28.99
N ASP A 282 11.71 24.27 -30.29
CA ASP A 282 10.53 24.24 -31.17
C ASP A 282 9.79 22.88 -31.14
N SER A 283 10.52 21.80 -30.85
CA SER A 283 9.95 20.46 -30.66
C SER A 283 9.06 20.31 -29.43
N PHE A 284 9.24 21.14 -28.39
CA PHE A 284 8.47 21.10 -27.15
C PHE A 284 7.16 21.89 -27.25
N VAL A 285 7.16 22.96 -28.04
CA VAL A 285 5.97 23.79 -28.34
C VAL A 285 4.87 22.95 -28.99
N PHE A 286 5.25 21.93 -29.78
CA PHE A 286 4.33 21.03 -30.46
C PHE A 286 3.66 20.01 -29.52
N PHE A 287 4.29 19.63 -28.41
CA PHE A 287 3.77 18.61 -27.47
C PHE A 287 2.80 19.16 -26.43
N LEU A 288 2.89 20.44 -26.09
CA LEU A 288 2.08 21.06 -25.04
C LEU A 288 0.82 21.76 -25.55
N ASP A 289 0.66 21.97 -26.86
CA ASP A 289 -0.47 22.70 -27.47
C ASP A 289 -0.70 24.09 -26.83
N VAL A 290 0.37 24.73 -26.33
CA VAL A 290 0.30 26.05 -25.70
C VAL A 290 1.30 27.01 -26.35
N ASN A 291 0.76 28.11 -26.86
CA ASN A 291 1.50 29.29 -27.30
C ASN A 291 2.01 30.14 -26.10
N SER A 292 2.32 29.52 -24.95
CA SER A 292 2.64 30.22 -23.70
C SER A 292 4.14 30.36 -23.49
N SER A 293 4.61 31.61 -23.51
CA SER A 293 5.90 31.96 -22.91
C SER A 293 5.85 31.67 -21.40
N TYR A 294 6.69 30.74 -20.93
CA TYR A 294 6.86 30.53 -19.50
C TYR A 294 7.46 31.77 -18.85
N ILE A 295 6.94 32.14 -17.68
CA ILE A 295 7.49 33.24 -16.89
C ILE A 295 8.67 32.69 -16.10
N ARG A 296 9.86 33.26 -16.31
CA ARG A 296 11.04 32.91 -15.51
C ARG A 296 10.90 33.52 -14.12
N ALA A 297 10.99 32.68 -13.10
CA ALA A 297 10.97 33.09 -11.70
C ALA A 297 12.20 32.54 -10.96
N SER A 298 12.50 33.13 -9.80
CA SER A 298 13.41 32.57 -8.81
C SER A 298 12.64 31.78 -7.74
N VAL A 299 13.32 30.94 -6.97
CA VAL A 299 12.66 29.98 -6.07
C VAL A 299 11.94 30.67 -4.91
N ASP A 300 12.39 31.85 -4.50
CA ASP A 300 11.74 32.71 -3.51
C ASP A 300 10.43 33.35 -3.98
N GLN A 301 10.16 33.37 -5.27
CA GLN A 301 8.93 33.92 -5.85
C GLN A 301 7.85 32.85 -6.05
N LEU A 302 8.17 31.59 -5.78
CA LEU A 302 7.22 30.48 -5.93
C LEU A 302 6.19 30.46 -4.80
N SER A 303 4.98 30.06 -5.15
CA SER A 303 3.90 29.78 -4.21
C SER A 303 3.88 28.29 -3.84
N GLU A 304 3.44 27.98 -2.63
CA GLU A 304 3.29 26.60 -2.15
C GLU A 304 2.39 25.79 -3.09
N GLY A 305 2.86 24.62 -3.53
CA GLY A 305 2.20 23.76 -4.50
C GLY A 305 2.63 24.00 -5.95
N LEU A 306 1.73 23.71 -6.90
CA LEU A 306 2.01 23.73 -8.34
C LEU A 306 2.00 25.15 -8.91
N ASN A 307 3.14 25.57 -9.49
CA ASN A 307 3.28 26.89 -10.13
C ASN A 307 3.15 26.77 -11.66
N ARG A 308 1.93 26.86 -12.19
CA ARG A 308 1.63 26.71 -13.64
C ARG A 308 2.27 27.81 -14.48
N ALA A 309 2.70 27.48 -15.69
CA ALA A 309 3.34 28.41 -16.64
C ALA A 309 4.56 29.18 -16.08
N VAL A 310 5.16 28.70 -14.99
CA VAL A 310 6.39 29.24 -14.38
C VAL A 310 7.54 28.29 -14.69
N ALA A 311 8.72 28.86 -14.98
CA ALA A 311 9.96 28.11 -15.14
C ALA A 311 11.02 28.65 -14.19
N ILE A 312 11.71 27.74 -13.49
CA ILE A 312 12.89 28.10 -12.70
C ILE A 312 14.14 27.50 -13.36
N VAL A 313 15.23 28.25 -13.32
CA VAL A 313 16.53 27.79 -13.84
C VAL A 313 17.50 27.68 -12.69
N GLY A 314 18.14 26.52 -12.57
CA GLY A 314 19.12 26.27 -11.53
C GLY A 314 20.31 25.46 -12.04
N LYS A 315 21.36 25.42 -11.24
CA LYS A 315 22.55 24.61 -11.49
C LYS A 315 22.71 23.56 -10.42
N VAL A 316 22.93 22.32 -10.85
CA VAL A 316 23.12 21.18 -9.94
C VAL A 316 24.46 21.33 -9.24
N LEU A 317 24.42 21.38 -7.92
CA LEU A 317 25.61 21.44 -7.08
C LEU A 317 26.09 20.04 -6.69
N PHE A 318 25.17 19.21 -6.18
CA PHE A 318 25.49 17.89 -5.67
C PHE A 318 24.36 16.91 -5.95
N PHE A 319 24.74 15.65 -6.16
CA PHE A 319 23.82 14.52 -6.12
C PHE A 319 23.87 13.84 -4.75
N VAL A 320 22.72 13.70 -4.10
CA VAL A 320 22.60 13.10 -2.77
C VAL A 320 22.36 11.61 -2.91
N LYS A 321 23.43 10.83 -2.81
CA LYS A 321 23.37 9.36 -2.89
C LYS A 321 22.57 8.77 -1.74
N GLN A 322 21.59 7.94 -2.09
CA GLN A 322 20.77 7.15 -1.17
C GLN A 322 20.75 5.68 -1.58
N GLU A 323 20.41 4.79 -0.64
CA GLU A 323 20.18 3.37 -0.92
C GLU A 323 18.86 3.14 -1.66
N ASN A 324 17.87 4.03 -1.48
CA ASN A 324 16.59 3.96 -2.16
C ASN A 324 16.72 4.47 -3.61
N ALA A 325 16.09 3.76 -4.54
CA ALA A 325 16.14 4.10 -5.97
C ALA A 325 15.32 5.35 -6.34
N THR A 326 14.33 5.73 -5.52
CA THR A 326 13.43 6.87 -5.78
C THR A 326 12.92 7.51 -4.48
N PRO A 327 12.77 8.85 -4.42
CA PRO A 327 13.20 9.82 -5.42
C PRO A 327 14.72 10.02 -5.41
N LEU A 328 15.24 10.55 -6.52
CA LEU A 328 16.60 11.05 -6.60
C LEU A 328 16.65 12.48 -6.05
N TYR A 329 17.58 12.74 -5.13
CA TYR A 329 17.73 14.04 -4.49
C TYR A 329 18.94 14.79 -5.05
N TYR A 330 18.72 16.02 -5.48
CA TYR A 330 19.77 16.91 -5.96
C TYR A 330 19.74 18.21 -5.15
N LEU A 331 20.92 18.80 -4.92
CA LEU A 331 21.02 20.16 -4.44
C LEU A 331 21.20 21.10 -5.63
N VAL A 332 20.30 22.07 -5.77
CA VAL A 332 20.28 22.99 -6.91
C VAL A 332 20.36 24.43 -6.42
N CYS A 333 21.08 25.28 -7.15
CA CYS A 333 21.17 26.71 -6.87
C CYS A 333 20.58 27.52 -8.02
N ASP A 334 19.70 28.47 -7.71
CA ASP A 334 19.08 29.36 -8.69
C ASP A 334 19.96 30.57 -9.05
N SER A 335 19.45 31.44 -9.93
CA SER A 335 20.15 32.67 -10.33
C SER A 335 20.29 33.70 -9.21
N ASN A 336 19.48 33.61 -8.15
CA ASN A 336 19.54 34.50 -6.98
C ASN A 336 20.44 33.93 -5.88
N GLN A 337 21.22 32.89 -6.18
CA GLN A 337 22.10 32.19 -5.23
C GLN A 337 21.33 31.47 -4.11
N ILE A 338 20.04 31.19 -4.30
CA ILE A 338 19.22 30.43 -3.37
C ILE A 338 19.39 28.94 -3.68
N CYS A 339 19.85 28.19 -2.68
CA CYS A 339 19.96 26.74 -2.76
C CYS A 339 18.63 26.09 -2.31
N PHE A 340 18.19 25.08 -3.05
CA PHE A 340 17.00 24.30 -2.77
C PHE A 340 17.22 22.83 -3.09
N VAL A 341 16.42 21.97 -2.46
CA VAL A 341 16.41 20.52 -2.72
C VAL A 341 15.51 20.26 -3.92
N LEU A 342 15.99 19.45 -4.86
CA LEU A 342 15.21 18.95 -5.99
C LEU A 342 14.99 17.46 -5.81
N SER A 343 13.72 17.06 -5.66
CA SER A 343 13.30 15.66 -5.63
C SER A 343 12.81 15.25 -7.02
N VAL A 344 13.46 14.26 -7.62
CA VAL A 344 13.14 13.79 -8.97
C VAL A 344 12.62 12.36 -8.90
N TYR A 345 11.40 12.18 -9.37
CA TYR A 345 10.74 10.88 -9.49
C TYR A 345 10.78 10.39 -10.95
N GLY A 346 10.66 9.08 -11.16
CA GLY A 346 10.49 8.52 -12.50
C GLY A 346 11.68 8.70 -13.46
N MET A 347 12.88 9.00 -12.95
CA MET A 347 14.08 9.25 -13.76
C MET A 347 15.26 8.37 -13.32
N ARG A 348 16.12 8.03 -14.27
CA ARG A 348 17.35 7.29 -14.00
C ARG A 348 18.42 8.22 -13.41
N ASN A 349 19.28 7.67 -12.56
CA ASN A 349 20.36 8.42 -11.90
C ASN A 349 21.39 9.03 -12.88
N ASP A 350 21.52 8.47 -14.09
CA ASP A 350 22.43 8.98 -15.12
C ASP A 350 21.89 10.20 -15.90
N ALA A 351 20.63 10.57 -15.69
CA ALA A 351 19.96 11.63 -16.44
C ALA A 351 20.42 13.05 -16.07
N ILE A 352 20.76 13.29 -14.80
CA ILE A 352 21.16 14.59 -14.27
C ILE A 352 22.50 14.45 -13.54
N LYS A 353 23.47 15.29 -13.89
CA LYS A 353 24.83 15.27 -13.32
C LYS A 353 25.17 16.57 -12.60
N GLU A 354 26.17 16.50 -11.73
CA GLU A 354 26.71 17.68 -11.06
C GLU A 354 27.27 18.68 -12.06
N GLY A 355 26.93 19.95 -11.88
CA GLY A 355 27.28 21.04 -12.79
C GLY A 355 26.30 21.26 -13.94
N ASP A 356 25.35 20.35 -14.17
CA ASP A 356 24.33 20.55 -15.19
C ASP A 356 23.43 21.74 -14.87
N GLN A 357 23.00 22.43 -15.93
CA GLN A 357 21.97 23.44 -15.84
C GLN A 357 20.60 22.79 -16.03
N LEU A 358 19.69 23.02 -15.09
CA LEU A 358 18.31 22.55 -15.14
C LEU A 358 17.37 23.71 -15.41
N THR A 359 16.42 23.52 -16.31
CA THR A 359 15.20 24.33 -16.40
C THR A 359 14.05 23.45 -15.96
N LEU A 360 13.38 23.83 -14.89
CA LEU A 360 12.25 23.11 -14.32
C LEU A 360 10.96 23.85 -14.69
N LEU A 361 10.08 23.17 -15.40
CA LEU A 361 8.80 23.70 -15.87
C LEU A 361 7.70 23.28 -14.91
N GLU A 362 6.80 24.22 -14.63
CA GLU A 362 5.68 24.04 -13.71
C GLU A 362 6.11 23.44 -12.35
N PRO A 363 7.08 24.06 -11.66
CA PRO A 363 7.65 23.46 -10.45
C PRO A 363 6.59 23.31 -9.36
N TYR A 364 6.52 22.12 -8.78
CA TYR A 364 5.78 21.90 -7.54
C TYR A 364 6.69 22.28 -6.37
N TYR A 365 6.42 23.44 -5.78
CA TYR A 365 7.22 23.99 -4.69
C TYR A 365 6.66 23.56 -3.33
N HIS A 366 7.54 23.21 -2.41
CA HIS A 366 7.19 22.90 -1.03
C HIS A 366 8.19 23.57 -0.08
N TYR A 367 7.68 24.32 0.90
CA TYR A 367 8.48 24.80 2.01
C TYR A 367 8.43 23.82 3.19
N VAL A 368 9.55 23.15 3.44
CA VAL A 368 9.68 22.19 4.54
C VAL A 368 10.12 22.95 5.78
N ASP A 369 9.27 23.01 6.80
CA ASP A 369 9.55 23.65 8.08
C ASP A 369 8.89 22.87 9.22
N PHE A 370 9.67 22.08 9.96
CA PHE A 370 9.18 21.30 11.08
C PHE A 370 10.29 20.95 12.08
N SER A 371 9.89 20.57 13.29
CA SER A 371 10.81 20.08 14.32
C SER A 371 10.54 18.62 14.65
N TRP A 372 11.60 17.84 14.77
CA TRP A 372 11.54 16.44 15.15
C TRP A 372 12.56 16.12 16.23
N LYS A 373 12.10 15.62 17.38
CA LYS A 373 12.93 15.24 18.55
C LYS A 373 13.99 16.29 18.92
N GLY A 374 13.61 17.57 18.91
CA GLY A 374 14.48 18.69 19.28
C GLY A 374 15.39 19.21 18.17
N LYS A 375 15.37 18.61 16.97
CA LYS A 375 16.05 19.10 15.78
C LYS A 375 15.08 19.79 14.84
N HIS A 376 15.46 20.94 14.29
CA HIS A 376 14.63 21.75 13.40
C HIS A 376 15.10 21.62 11.95
N TYR A 377 14.22 21.19 11.05
CA TYR A 377 14.48 21.07 9.63
C TYR A 377 13.77 22.20 8.88
N ASN A 378 14.53 22.99 8.14
CA ASN A 378 14.01 24.11 7.37
C ASN A 378 14.72 24.20 6.02
N PHE A 379 14.00 23.96 4.93
CA PHE A 379 14.55 24.08 3.59
C PHE A 379 13.46 24.22 2.51
N LYS A 380 13.87 24.72 1.36
CA LYS A 380 13.04 24.84 0.15
C LYS A 380 13.18 23.57 -0.67
N SER A 381 12.07 22.97 -1.09
CA SER A 381 12.01 21.78 -1.94
C SER A 381 11.26 22.09 -3.25
N VAL A 382 11.70 21.48 -4.34
CA VAL A 382 10.96 21.42 -5.61
C VAL A 382 10.86 19.97 -6.03
N ARG A 383 9.63 19.53 -6.30
CA ARG A 383 9.34 18.18 -6.76
C ARG A 383 9.11 18.15 -8.26
N VAL A 384 9.66 17.12 -8.89
CA VAL A 384 9.46 16.82 -10.31
C VAL A 384 9.08 15.36 -10.48
N ASP A 385 7.96 15.13 -11.17
CA ASP A 385 7.39 13.79 -11.37
C ASP A 385 7.66 13.25 -12.77
N PHE A 386 7.88 14.13 -13.76
CA PHE A 386 7.96 13.77 -15.16
C PHE A 386 9.21 14.34 -15.86
N THR A 387 9.72 13.60 -16.84
CA THR A 387 10.88 14.01 -17.64
C THR A 387 10.62 15.28 -18.46
N GLU A 388 9.36 15.51 -18.82
CA GLU A 388 8.86 16.63 -19.59
C GLU A 388 8.94 17.94 -18.80
N GLN A 389 9.00 17.86 -17.47
CA GLN A 389 9.16 19.01 -16.61
C GLN A 389 10.62 19.46 -16.51
N VAL A 390 11.59 18.70 -17.04
CA VAL A 390 13.03 18.97 -16.89
C VAL A 390 13.72 19.12 -18.24
N LEU A 391 14.40 20.25 -18.42
CA LEU A 391 15.38 20.43 -19.48
C LEU A 391 16.78 20.45 -18.87
N VAL A 392 17.66 19.59 -19.37
CA VAL A 392 19.06 19.50 -18.93
C VAL A 392 19.93 20.16 -20.00
N ASN A 393 20.66 21.20 -19.62
CA ASN A 393 21.51 22.02 -20.50
C ASN A 393 20.76 22.52 -21.75
N GLY A 394 19.48 22.88 -21.57
CA GLY A 394 18.59 23.36 -22.64
C GLY A 394 18.03 22.27 -23.56
N LYS A 395 18.29 20.98 -23.27
CA LYS A 395 17.79 19.84 -24.05
C LYS A 395 16.75 19.06 -23.26
N VAL A 396 15.76 18.54 -23.99
CA VAL A 396 14.77 17.60 -23.47
C VAL A 396 15.46 16.27 -23.16
N LEU A 397 15.09 15.66 -22.04
CA LEU A 397 15.57 14.32 -21.71
C LEU A 397 14.97 13.28 -22.65
N SER A 398 15.81 12.38 -23.16
CA SER A 398 15.34 11.28 -24.01
C SER A 398 14.48 10.28 -23.22
N SER A 399 13.58 9.59 -23.92
CA SER A 399 12.70 8.57 -23.37
C SER A 399 13.41 7.41 -22.67
N HIS A 400 14.70 7.18 -22.98
CA HIS A 400 15.55 6.19 -22.31
C HIS A 400 15.93 6.58 -20.87
N HIS A 401 15.87 7.86 -20.52
CA HIS A 401 16.12 8.35 -19.16
C HIS A 401 14.89 8.30 -18.26
N ALA A 402 13.70 8.13 -18.84
CA ALA A 402 12.48 7.91 -18.09
C ALA A 402 12.45 6.48 -17.53
N VAL A 403 12.28 6.36 -16.22
CA VAL A 403 11.95 5.09 -15.57
C VAL A 403 10.44 4.99 -15.57
N ARG A 404 9.90 4.24 -16.54
CA ARG A 404 8.53 3.70 -16.38
C ARG A 404 8.59 2.75 -15.20
N SER A 405 8.01 3.15 -14.08
CA SER A 405 7.83 2.30 -12.91
C SER A 405 6.86 1.18 -13.31
N SER A 406 7.38 0.17 -13.99
CA SER A 406 6.76 -1.14 -13.99
C SER A 406 7.03 -1.67 -12.60
N ILE A 407 5.97 -1.73 -11.78
CA ILE A 407 6.00 -2.51 -10.55
C ILE A 407 6.13 -3.96 -11.01
N TYR A 408 7.36 -4.38 -11.32
CA TYR A 408 7.69 -5.80 -11.34
C TYR A 408 7.66 -6.22 -9.88
N ALA A 409 6.55 -6.82 -9.47
CA ALA A 409 6.55 -7.71 -8.32
C ALA A 409 7.74 -8.66 -8.55
N GLN A 410 8.75 -8.59 -7.68
CA GLN A 410 9.90 -9.47 -7.73
C GLN A 410 9.45 -10.88 -7.37
N HIS A 411 8.81 -11.57 -8.31
CA HIS A 411 8.74 -13.02 -8.30
C HIS A 411 10.04 -13.51 -8.92
N LYS A 412 10.97 -13.95 -8.06
CA LYS A 412 12.03 -14.84 -8.53
C LYS A 412 11.37 -16.17 -8.95
N PRO A 413 11.84 -16.77 -10.05
CA PRO A 413 11.28 -18.00 -10.61
C PRO A 413 11.41 -19.22 -9.70
#